data_AF-A0A0S8KP27-F1
#
_entry.id   AF-A0A0S8KP27-F1
#
_cell.length_a   1.000
_cell.length_b   1.000
_cell.length_c   1.000
_cell.angle_alpha   90.00
_cell.angle_beta   90.00
_cell.angle_gamma   90.00
#
_symmetry.space_group_name_H-M   'P 1'
#
loop_
_entity.id
_entity.type
_entity.pdbx_description
1 polymer ?
#
loop_
_entity_poly.entity_id
_entity_poly.type
_entity_poly.pdbx_seq_one_letter_code
_entity_poly.pdbx_strand_id
1 'polypeptide(L)'
;NNAWSEYRKKLDPERTDKRWHPMGPQAVTFYDTAGNHVIRYNNIWSDKDHYYNDIIGGGHNFCALGSPNRDSDIYSNRLQNCWDDAIESEGANCNVRIWGNYISHSMVAIASAATHIGPLYIWRNVTGVSQRGPDILSGGPFLKAGLGSGFAGGRTYVFHNTLLQPSAIAAGDNWQGHAIGLSTWGGALINHISRNNIWHVFEKNGYSIQERGDLCRDNDYNFDLYSGRIIPTDKHQKNGIKATPAYDPQNKPGQYALAPNSPGFDAGEIIPNFNDNFNNKAPDTGAYEASTLPLQFGVNACLAEP
;
A
#
# COMPACT_ATOMS: atom_id res chain seq x y z
N ASN A 1 -9.01 20.83 7.68
CA ASN A 1 -8.92 19.76 6.66
C ASN A 1 -10.21 18.96 6.70
N ASN A 2 -10.63 18.35 5.59
CA ASN A 2 -11.84 17.51 5.57
C ASN A 2 -11.48 16.05 5.27
N ALA A 3 -12.21 15.12 5.86
CA ALA A 3 -12.17 13.71 5.46
C ALA A 3 -13.08 13.45 4.25
N TRP A 4 -12.94 12.26 3.63
CA TRP A 4 -13.81 11.81 2.53
C TRP A 4 -15.28 11.60 2.95
N SER A 5 -15.53 11.37 4.24
CA SER A 5 -16.88 11.19 4.79
C SER A 5 -17.52 12.48 5.32
N GLU A 6 -16.81 13.60 5.26
CA GLU A 6 -17.30 14.87 5.80
C GLU A 6 -17.92 15.77 4.73
N TYR A 7 -19.06 16.37 5.05
CA TYR A 7 -19.77 17.29 4.16
C TYR A 7 -19.19 18.71 4.21
N ARG A 8 -18.91 19.29 3.04
CA ARG A 8 -18.49 20.70 2.94
C ARG A 8 -19.70 21.62 2.82
N LYS A 9 -20.26 22.11 3.93
CA LYS A 9 -21.38 23.09 3.94
C LYS A 9 -21.16 24.31 3.05
N LYS A 10 -19.91 24.75 2.81
CA LYS A 10 -19.60 25.89 1.94
C LYS A 10 -19.68 25.57 0.44
N LEU A 11 -19.39 24.33 0.05
CA LEU A 11 -19.38 23.88 -1.35
C LEU A 11 -20.62 23.08 -1.74
N ASP A 12 -21.32 22.55 -0.74
CA ASP A 12 -22.58 21.84 -0.86
C ASP A 12 -23.54 22.32 0.24
N PRO A 13 -24.01 23.58 0.18
CA PRO A 13 -24.88 24.17 1.20
C PRO A 13 -26.22 23.45 1.32
N GLU A 14 -26.65 22.79 0.25
CA GLU A 14 -27.89 22.03 0.16
C GLU A 14 -27.73 20.55 0.55
N ARG A 15 -26.51 20.10 0.91
CA ARG A 15 -26.19 18.71 1.28
C ARG A 15 -26.68 17.69 0.24
N THR A 16 -26.37 17.95 -1.02
CA THR A 16 -26.69 17.07 -2.16
C THR A 16 -25.88 15.77 -2.22
N ASP A 17 -25.15 15.43 -1.16
CA ASP A 17 -24.26 14.27 -1.02
C ASP A 17 -23.15 14.21 -2.07
N LYS A 18 -22.64 15.38 -2.46
CA LYS A 18 -21.41 15.45 -3.23
C LYS A 18 -20.26 15.25 -2.27
N ARG A 19 -19.67 14.06 -2.26
CA ARG A 19 -18.39 13.80 -1.60
C ARG A 19 -17.29 14.58 -2.32
N TRP A 20 -16.40 15.17 -1.54
CA TRP A 20 -15.32 15.98 -2.06
C TRP A 20 -13.98 15.49 -1.53
N HIS A 21 -12.97 15.51 -2.39
CA HIS A 21 -11.58 15.15 -2.05
C HIS A 21 -11.11 15.82 -0.75
N PRO A 22 -10.34 15.15 0.13
CA PRO A 22 -9.68 15.79 1.24
C PRO A 22 -8.84 16.97 0.79
N MET A 23 -8.97 18.09 1.47
CA MET A 23 -8.06 19.22 1.35
C MET A 23 -7.30 19.39 2.66
N GLY A 24 -6.01 19.68 2.54
CA GLY A 24 -5.12 19.87 3.68
C GLY A 24 -3.67 20.05 3.23
N PRO A 25 -2.76 20.26 4.19
CA PRO A 25 -1.34 20.22 3.91
C PRO A 25 -0.92 18.79 3.59
N GLN A 26 0.10 18.67 2.74
CA GLN A 26 0.91 17.46 2.63
C GLN A 26 2.14 17.64 3.52
N ALA A 27 2.68 16.56 4.09
CA ALA A 27 3.89 16.66 4.92
C ALA A 27 5.14 16.90 4.06
N VAL A 28 5.21 16.23 2.91
CA VAL A 28 6.25 16.40 1.88
C VAL A 28 5.55 16.55 0.54
N THR A 29 5.90 17.58 -0.22
CA THR A 29 5.34 17.82 -1.57
C THR A 29 6.44 17.87 -2.62
N PHE A 30 6.32 17.05 -3.66
CA PHE A 30 7.15 17.11 -4.87
C PHE A 30 6.36 17.62 -6.06
N TYR A 31 6.53 18.90 -6.38
CA TYR A 31 5.83 19.49 -7.53
C TYR A 31 6.68 19.37 -8.80
N ASP A 32 6.39 18.36 -9.62
CA ASP A 32 7.00 18.10 -10.94
C ASP A 32 8.54 18.17 -10.94
N THR A 33 9.16 17.60 -9.89
CA THR A 33 10.61 17.62 -9.70
C THR A 33 11.32 16.68 -10.69
N ALA A 34 12.65 16.81 -10.83
CA ALA A 34 13.46 15.95 -11.69
C ALA A 34 13.81 14.56 -11.07
N GLY A 35 13.26 14.21 -9.91
CA GLY A 35 13.59 12.97 -9.18
C GLY A 35 14.87 13.03 -8.35
N ASN A 36 15.49 11.87 -8.10
CA ASN A 36 16.64 11.66 -7.21
C ASN A 36 16.38 11.95 -5.72
N HIS A 37 15.18 11.61 -5.23
CA HIS A 37 14.80 11.81 -3.84
C HIS A 37 15.04 10.56 -3.00
N VAL A 38 15.47 10.77 -1.76
CA VAL A 38 15.53 9.70 -0.76
C VAL A 38 14.79 10.14 0.49
N ILE A 39 13.63 9.54 0.74
CA ILE A 39 12.85 9.73 1.97
C ILE A 39 12.97 8.45 2.77
N ARG A 40 13.80 8.47 3.81
CA ARG A 40 14.06 7.28 4.62
C ARG A 40 14.19 7.56 6.10
N TYR A 41 13.82 6.57 6.91
CA TYR A 41 14.00 6.60 8.36
C TYR A 41 13.27 7.77 9.04
N ASN A 42 12.09 8.15 8.54
CA ASN A 42 11.30 9.25 9.10
C ASN A 42 10.07 8.74 9.85
N ASN A 43 9.72 9.42 10.94
CA ASN A 43 8.36 9.40 11.49
C ASN A 43 7.61 10.61 10.94
N ILE A 44 6.64 10.40 10.05
CA ILE A 44 5.82 11.47 9.48
C ILE A 44 4.37 11.24 9.89
N TRP A 45 3.81 12.18 10.66
CA TRP A 45 2.50 12.04 11.27
C TRP A 45 1.89 13.41 11.59
N SER A 46 0.57 13.44 11.70
CA SER A 46 -0.20 14.59 12.19
C SER A 46 -1.10 14.16 13.36
N ASP A 47 -1.82 15.11 13.96
CA ASP A 47 -2.76 14.79 15.04
C ASP A 47 -4.17 14.43 14.52
N LYS A 48 -4.99 13.84 15.39
CA LYS A 48 -6.38 13.39 15.13
C LYS A 48 -7.34 14.50 14.70
N ASP A 49 -7.02 15.75 14.98
CA ASP A 49 -7.87 16.89 14.66
C ASP A 49 -7.49 17.49 13.28
N HIS A 50 -6.26 17.24 12.81
CA HIS A 50 -5.69 17.82 11.59
C HIS A 50 -4.88 16.81 10.75
N TYR A 51 -5.54 15.78 10.21
CA TYR A 51 -4.91 14.87 9.24
C TYR A 51 -4.40 15.63 8.00
N TYR A 52 -3.30 15.15 7.44
CA TYR A 52 -2.86 15.54 6.10
C TYR A 52 -3.91 15.18 5.05
N ASN A 53 -3.89 15.81 3.87
CA ASN A 53 -4.56 15.17 2.72
C ASN A 53 -3.75 13.93 2.33
N ASP A 54 -2.48 14.13 1.98
CA ASP A 54 -1.50 13.09 1.66
C ASP A 54 -0.27 13.27 2.55
N ILE A 55 0.45 12.20 2.88
CA ILE A 55 1.67 12.35 3.68
C ILE A 55 2.83 12.77 2.77
N ILE A 56 3.14 11.93 1.79
CA ILE A 56 4.09 12.25 0.72
C ILE A 56 3.27 12.42 -0.56
N GLY A 57 3.18 13.65 -1.04
CA GLY A 57 2.34 14.04 -2.16
C GLY A 57 3.07 14.77 -3.28
N GLY A 58 2.36 15.05 -4.36
CA GLY A 58 2.91 15.64 -5.57
C GLY A 58 2.10 16.75 -6.21
N GLY A 59 2.60 17.19 -7.37
CA GLY A 59 1.94 18.13 -8.27
C GLY A 59 0.94 17.43 -9.19
N HIS A 60 1.34 17.16 -10.44
CA HIS A 60 0.44 16.55 -11.41
C HIS A 60 0.55 15.02 -11.44
N ASN A 61 -0.58 14.32 -11.31
CA ASN A 61 -0.62 12.86 -11.19
C ASN A 61 -0.58 12.12 -12.54
N PHE A 62 -1.17 12.72 -13.57
CA PHE A 62 -1.27 12.14 -14.92
C PHE A 62 -0.32 12.86 -15.88
N CYS A 63 0.98 12.71 -15.67
CA CYS A 63 2.00 13.31 -16.54
C CYS A 63 3.31 12.51 -16.53
N ALA A 64 4.26 12.89 -17.40
CA ALA A 64 5.59 12.28 -17.47
C ALA A 64 6.60 12.84 -16.44
N LEU A 65 6.16 13.65 -15.48
CA LEU A 65 7.00 14.33 -14.48
C LEU A 65 6.52 14.18 -13.04
N GLY A 66 5.33 13.61 -12.81
CA GLY A 66 4.67 13.58 -11.51
C GLY A 66 5.47 12.86 -10.43
N SER A 67 5.09 13.06 -9.17
CA SER A 67 5.83 12.62 -7.98
C SER A 67 6.07 11.10 -7.93
N PRO A 68 7.24 10.61 -7.48
CA PRO A 68 8.49 11.34 -7.20
C PRO A 68 9.37 11.48 -8.46
N ASN A 69 8.79 11.28 -9.64
CA ASN A 69 9.42 11.23 -10.96
C ASN A 69 10.32 10.01 -11.18
N ARG A 70 11.60 10.11 -10.86
CA ARG A 70 12.60 9.11 -11.23
C ARG A 70 13.67 8.88 -10.18
N ASP A 71 14.30 7.71 -10.21
CA ASP A 71 15.49 7.37 -9.43
C ASP A 71 15.34 7.72 -7.94
N SER A 72 14.18 7.42 -7.37
CA SER A 72 13.78 7.88 -6.04
C SER A 72 13.37 6.74 -5.12
N ASP A 73 13.73 6.87 -3.85
CA ASP A 73 13.60 5.85 -2.82
C ASP A 73 12.78 6.36 -1.64
N ILE A 74 11.74 5.62 -1.27
CA ILE A 74 10.88 5.93 -0.12
C ILE A 74 10.82 4.69 0.76
N TYR A 75 11.58 4.68 1.86
CA TYR A 75 11.73 3.44 2.63
C TYR A 75 12.00 3.55 4.12
N SER A 76 11.64 2.50 4.86
CA SER A 76 11.85 2.44 6.32
C SER A 76 11.28 3.64 7.06
N ASN A 77 10.22 4.25 6.53
CA ASN A 77 9.48 5.31 7.20
C ASN A 77 8.32 4.74 8.01
N ARG A 78 7.88 5.51 9.00
CA ARG A 78 6.60 5.32 9.67
C ARG A 78 5.69 6.49 9.29
N LEU A 79 4.64 6.21 8.54
CA LEU A 79 3.75 7.21 7.94
C LEU A 79 2.34 7.06 8.52
N GLN A 80 1.80 8.13 9.12
CA GLN A 80 0.49 8.08 9.76
C GLN A 80 -0.34 9.35 9.55
N ASN A 81 -1.66 9.21 9.70
CA ASN A 81 -2.63 10.31 9.85
C ASN A 81 -2.82 11.16 8.57
N CYS A 82 -3.32 10.55 7.50
CA CYS A 82 -3.79 11.27 6.31
C CYS A 82 -5.18 10.81 5.88
N TRP A 83 -5.93 11.69 5.22
CA TRP A 83 -7.28 11.37 4.77
C TRP A 83 -7.32 10.68 3.42
N ASP A 84 -6.27 10.81 2.61
CA ASP A 84 -6.22 10.26 1.26
C ASP A 84 -5.02 9.30 1.11
N ASP A 85 -3.94 9.71 0.43
CA ASP A 85 -2.84 8.82 0.07
C ASP A 85 -1.64 8.97 1.03
N ALA A 86 -1.18 7.88 1.66
CA ALA A 86 0.03 7.98 2.50
C ALA A 86 1.29 8.21 1.64
N ILE A 87 1.35 7.61 0.46
CA ILE A 87 2.39 7.87 -0.54
C ILE A 87 1.71 8.03 -1.90
N GLU A 88 1.73 9.24 -2.45
CA GLU A 88 1.35 9.55 -3.82
C GLU A 88 2.59 9.47 -4.72
N SER A 89 2.71 8.34 -5.41
CA SER A 89 3.73 8.07 -6.41
C SER A 89 3.04 7.97 -7.77
N GLU A 90 2.58 9.09 -8.31
CA GLU A 90 1.79 9.17 -9.54
C GLU A 90 2.50 10.02 -10.61
N GLY A 91 2.54 9.52 -11.84
CA GLY A 91 3.19 10.15 -12.99
C GLY A 91 4.25 9.26 -13.61
N ALA A 92 5.52 9.71 -13.63
CA ALA A 92 6.59 8.99 -14.32
C ALA A 92 6.90 7.63 -13.69
N ASN A 93 7.21 7.62 -12.39
CA ASN A 93 7.71 6.45 -11.65
C ASN A 93 8.83 5.70 -12.37
N CYS A 94 9.82 6.41 -12.90
CA CYS A 94 10.94 5.80 -13.62
C CYS A 94 12.03 5.35 -12.64
N ASN A 95 12.16 4.05 -12.40
CA ASN A 95 13.10 3.50 -11.41
C ASN A 95 12.83 4.05 -10.00
N VAL A 96 11.57 3.98 -9.58
CA VAL A 96 11.13 4.40 -8.24
C VAL A 96 10.93 3.17 -7.35
N ARG A 97 11.36 3.27 -6.09
CA ARG A 97 11.40 2.16 -5.15
C ARG A 97 10.74 2.58 -3.83
N ILE A 98 9.72 1.83 -3.41
CA ILE A 98 8.95 2.09 -2.18
C ILE A 98 8.95 0.82 -1.34
N TRP A 99 9.69 0.80 -0.24
CA TRP A 99 9.83 -0.43 0.53
C TRP A 99 9.98 -0.29 2.03
N GLY A 100 9.63 -1.35 2.75
CA GLY A 100 9.90 -1.40 4.19
C GLY A 100 9.25 -0.27 4.97
N ASN A 101 8.17 0.37 4.48
CA ASN A 101 7.46 1.40 5.22
C ASN A 101 6.39 0.77 6.12
N TYR A 102 6.15 1.38 7.29
CA TYR A 102 4.98 1.09 8.12
C TYR A 102 3.96 2.21 7.97
N ILE A 103 2.76 1.87 7.49
CA ILE A 103 1.72 2.84 7.16
C ILE A 103 0.48 2.56 8.01
N SER A 104 -0.10 3.59 8.64
CA SER A 104 -1.40 3.46 9.30
C SER A 104 -2.22 4.76 9.27
N HIS A 105 -3.51 4.67 9.56
CA HIS A 105 -4.45 5.80 9.56
C HIS A 105 -4.42 6.59 8.24
N SER A 106 -4.45 5.87 7.12
CA SER A 106 -4.64 6.42 5.78
C SER A 106 -5.78 5.71 5.04
N MET A 107 -6.41 6.40 4.07
CA MET A 107 -7.40 5.76 3.21
C MET A 107 -6.69 4.84 2.22
N VAL A 108 -5.64 5.33 1.57
CA VAL A 108 -4.81 4.58 0.65
C VAL A 108 -3.39 4.49 1.22
N ALA A 109 -2.75 3.32 1.14
CA ALA A 109 -1.38 3.21 1.58
C ALA A 109 -0.41 3.77 0.52
N ILE A 110 -0.57 3.35 -0.73
CA ILE A 110 0.27 3.79 -1.85
C ILE A 110 -0.64 4.04 -3.07
N ALA A 111 -0.48 5.20 -3.69
CA ALA A 111 -1.16 5.59 -4.91
C ALA A 111 -0.17 5.65 -6.09
N SER A 112 -0.60 5.13 -7.23
CA SER A 112 0.15 5.03 -8.48
C SER A 112 -0.75 5.11 -9.72
N ALA A 113 -1.79 5.95 -9.64
CA ALA A 113 -2.68 6.29 -10.74
C ALA A 113 -2.18 7.59 -11.41
N ALA A 114 -1.25 7.55 -12.36
CA ALA A 114 -0.74 6.37 -13.08
C ALA A 114 0.77 6.17 -12.89
N THR A 115 1.26 4.95 -13.05
CA THR A 115 2.66 4.68 -13.43
C THR A 115 2.77 4.75 -14.95
N HIS A 116 3.37 5.82 -15.48
CA HIS A 116 3.46 6.06 -16.92
C HIS A 116 4.73 5.53 -17.56
N ILE A 117 5.90 5.80 -16.96
CA ILE A 117 7.20 5.41 -17.52
C ILE A 117 7.63 4.07 -16.91
N GLY A 118 7.66 3.98 -15.57
CA GLY A 118 8.12 2.76 -14.91
C GLY A 118 9.64 2.52 -15.07
N PRO A 119 10.20 1.49 -14.41
CA PRO A 119 9.51 0.61 -13.48
C PRO A 119 9.30 1.24 -12.09
N LEU A 120 8.15 0.95 -11.48
CA LEU A 120 7.85 1.18 -10.07
C LEU A 120 8.00 -0.14 -9.29
N TYR A 121 8.70 -0.12 -8.17
CA TYR A 121 8.87 -1.26 -7.29
C TYR A 121 8.28 -0.96 -5.91
N ILE A 122 7.36 -1.80 -5.44
CA ILE A 122 6.69 -1.68 -4.14
C ILE A 122 6.87 -3.00 -3.39
N TRP A 123 7.68 -3.02 -2.34
CA TRP A 123 7.90 -4.28 -1.61
C TRP A 123 8.10 -4.17 -0.11
N ARG A 124 7.78 -5.23 0.63
CA ARG A 124 8.02 -5.32 2.09
C ARG A 124 7.42 -4.16 2.90
N ASN A 125 6.39 -3.49 2.39
CA ASN A 125 5.64 -2.51 3.17
C ASN A 125 4.63 -3.23 4.07
N VAL A 126 4.39 -2.66 5.24
CA VAL A 126 3.43 -3.18 6.23
C VAL A 126 2.38 -2.12 6.50
N THR A 127 1.10 -2.48 6.44
CA THR A 127 0.02 -1.58 6.84
C THR A 127 -0.66 -2.03 8.11
N GLY A 128 -0.91 -1.10 9.03
CA GLY A 128 -1.74 -1.31 10.22
C GLY A 128 -3.19 -0.87 10.02
N VAL A 129 -3.72 -0.11 10.99
CA VAL A 129 -5.03 0.55 10.90
C VAL A 129 -5.14 1.35 9.60
N SER A 130 -6.28 1.30 8.93
CA SER A 130 -6.62 2.12 7.77
C SER A 130 -7.88 2.93 8.07
N GLN A 131 -7.97 4.16 7.58
CA GLN A 131 -9.05 5.08 7.93
C GLN A 131 -9.35 6.03 6.78
N ARG A 132 -10.63 6.18 6.42
CA ARG A 132 -11.08 7.17 5.39
C ARG A 132 -12.01 8.26 5.92
N GLY A 133 -12.24 8.25 7.23
CA GLY A 133 -13.08 9.19 7.93
C GLY A 133 -13.10 8.91 9.43
N PRO A 134 -13.52 9.90 10.24
CA PRO A 134 -13.49 9.82 11.70
C PRO A 134 -14.36 8.69 12.27
N ASP A 135 -15.36 8.21 11.52
CA ASP A 135 -16.33 7.19 11.96
C ASP A 135 -16.38 5.96 11.04
N ILE A 136 -15.38 5.74 10.19
CA ILE A 136 -15.38 4.61 9.22
C ILE A 136 -14.28 3.62 9.53
N LEU A 137 -14.67 2.45 10.04
CA LEU A 137 -13.81 1.41 10.64
C LEU A 137 -12.59 0.95 9.82
N SER A 138 -12.55 1.23 8.53
CA SER A 138 -11.48 0.84 7.61
C SER A 138 -11.35 1.92 6.51
N GLY A 139 -10.21 1.96 5.81
CA GLY A 139 -10.04 2.80 4.63
C GLY A 139 -10.29 2.06 3.32
N GLY A 140 -9.41 2.30 2.37
CA GLY A 140 -9.48 1.85 0.98
C GLY A 140 -8.38 0.84 0.64
N PRO A 141 -7.82 0.90 -0.57
CA PRO A 141 -6.81 -0.04 -1.03
C PRO A 141 -5.44 0.16 -0.38
N PHE A 142 -4.67 -0.94 -0.30
CA PHE A 142 -3.23 -0.85 -0.19
C PHE A 142 -2.64 -0.08 -1.37
N LEU A 143 -2.95 -0.55 -2.58
CA LEU A 143 -2.46 0.06 -3.82
C LEU A 143 -3.63 0.56 -4.65
N LYS A 144 -3.79 1.88 -4.71
CA LYS A 144 -4.60 2.57 -5.72
C LYS A 144 -3.73 2.70 -6.96
N ALA A 145 -4.14 2.10 -8.06
CA ALA A 145 -3.42 2.21 -9.32
C ALA A 145 -4.40 2.31 -10.49
N GLY A 146 -3.86 2.61 -11.65
CA GLY A 146 -4.62 2.56 -12.90
C GLY A 146 -4.26 3.64 -13.90
N LEU A 147 -4.83 3.49 -15.10
CA LEU A 147 -4.79 4.46 -16.18
C LEU A 147 -5.59 5.71 -15.82
N GLY A 148 -5.01 6.89 -16.05
CA GLY A 148 -5.73 8.16 -16.00
C GLY A 148 -5.23 9.15 -17.05
N SER A 149 -6.15 9.85 -17.70
CA SER A 149 -5.88 10.84 -18.76
C SER A 149 -4.95 10.35 -19.88
N GLY A 150 -4.97 9.05 -20.18
CA GLY A 150 -4.10 8.43 -21.21
C GLY A 150 -2.70 8.05 -20.72
N PHE A 151 -2.33 8.37 -19.47
CA PHE A 151 -1.08 7.97 -18.85
C PHE A 151 -1.25 6.62 -18.16
N ALA A 152 -0.42 5.64 -18.52
CA ALA A 152 -0.32 4.30 -17.97
C ALA A 152 0.86 3.56 -18.61
N GLY A 153 0.98 2.26 -18.34
CA GLY A 153 1.77 1.32 -19.15
C GLY A 153 3.19 1.09 -18.63
N GLY A 154 3.71 1.97 -17.79
CA GLY A 154 4.94 1.71 -17.05
C GLY A 154 4.76 0.50 -16.15
N ARG A 155 5.80 -0.33 -16.03
CA ARG A 155 5.71 -1.58 -15.27
C ARG A 155 5.67 -1.32 -13.78
N THR A 156 4.74 -1.95 -13.07
CA THR A 156 4.66 -1.88 -11.60
C THR A 156 4.85 -3.27 -10.99
N TYR A 157 5.81 -3.41 -10.09
CA TYR A 157 6.10 -4.64 -9.36
C TYR A 157 5.68 -4.49 -7.90
N VAL A 158 4.86 -5.41 -7.39
CA VAL A 158 4.28 -5.38 -6.05
C VAL A 158 4.58 -6.69 -5.32
N PHE A 159 5.61 -6.70 -4.48
CA PHE A 159 6.15 -7.93 -3.91
C PHE A 159 6.17 -7.94 -2.39
N HIS A 160 5.84 -9.05 -1.74
CA HIS A 160 6.10 -9.19 -0.29
C HIS A 160 5.50 -8.07 0.57
N ASN A 161 4.34 -7.48 0.25
CA ASN A 161 3.71 -6.50 1.12
C ASN A 161 2.75 -7.20 2.10
N THR A 162 2.58 -6.67 3.32
CA THR A 162 1.68 -7.24 4.32
C THR A 162 0.61 -6.24 4.73
N LEU A 163 -0.64 -6.56 4.41
CA LEU A 163 -1.80 -5.95 5.04
C LEU A 163 -2.06 -6.64 6.37
N LEU A 164 -2.00 -5.91 7.48
CA LEU A 164 -2.42 -6.42 8.78
C LEU A 164 -3.89 -6.09 9.02
N GLN A 165 -4.57 -6.94 9.79
CA GLN A 165 -5.82 -6.58 10.47
C GLN A 165 -5.49 -6.41 11.95
N PRO A 166 -5.49 -5.17 12.48
CA PRO A 166 -5.27 -4.91 13.89
C PRO A 166 -6.27 -5.71 14.72
N SER A 167 -5.81 -6.32 15.82
CA SER A 167 -6.76 -6.89 16.78
C SER A 167 -7.54 -5.74 17.42
N ALA A 168 -8.86 -5.86 17.49
CA ALA A 168 -9.76 -4.83 18.04
C ALA A 168 -9.42 -4.42 19.49
N ILE A 169 -8.56 -5.20 20.19
CA ILE A 169 -8.16 -4.97 21.57
C ILE A 169 -6.86 -4.13 21.67
N ALA A 170 -5.95 -4.20 20.68
CA ALA A 170 -4.69 -3.46 20.72
C ALA A 170 -4.80 -1.99 20.28
N ALA A 171 -5.84 -1.63 19.52
CA ALA A 171 -6.05 -0.28 19.00
C ALA A 171 -6.91 0.63 19.90
N GLY A 172 -7.40 0.14 21.05
CA GLY A 172 -8.32 0.88 21.93
C GLY A 172 -9.74 1.08 21.36
N ASP A 173 -9.86 1.02 20.03
CA ASP A 173 -11.05 1.15 19.21
C ASP A 173 -11.13 -0.02 18.20
N ASN A 174 -12.32 -0.32 17.68
CA ASN A 174 -12.56 -1.41 16.71
C ASN A 174 -11.99 -1.14 15.29
N TRP A 175 -10.99 -0.28 15.14
CA TRP A 175 -10.37 0.07 13.84
C TRP A 175 -9.72 -1.14 13.16
N GLN A 176 -9.78 -1.14 11.83
CA GLN A 176 -9.41 -2.28 10.99
C GLN A 176 -8.37 -1.86 9.96
N GLY A 177 -7.71 -2.84 9.35
CA GLY A 177 -6.77 -2.59 8.26
C GLY A 177 -7.48 -2.23 6.96
N HIS A 178 -6.73 -2.18 5.87
CA HIS A 178 -7.29 -1.88 4.55
C HIS A 178 -8.36 -2.91 4.11
N ALA A 179 -9.40 -2.43 3.45
CA ALA A 179 -10.49 -3.24 2.93
C ALA A 179 -10.20 -3.83 1.55
N ILE A 180 -9.17 -3.32 0.86
CA ILE A 180 -8.78 -3.72 -0.49
C ILE A 180 -7.25 -3.88 -0.57
N GLY A 181 -6.75 -4.87 -1.30
CA GLY A 181 -5.32 -4.97 -1.62
C GLY A 181 -4.97 -4.09 -2.81
N LEU A 182 -4.84 -4.69 -4.00
CA LEU A 182 -4.58 -3.99 -5.25
C LEU A 182 -5.89 -3.59 -5.95
N SER A 183 -6.03 -2.34 -6.39
CA SER A 183 -7.31 -1.85 -6.94
C SER A 183 -7.19 -0.93 -8.15
N THR A 184 -8.26 -0.94 -8.96
CA THR A 184 -8.54 0.01 -10.05
C THR A 184 -9.15 1.33 -9.57
N TRP A 185 -8.97 1.74 -8.31
CA TRP A 185 -9.55 3.02 -7.84
C TRP A 185 -9.00 4.24 -8.59
N GLY A 186 -7.84 4.09 -9.24
CA GLY A 186 -7.26 5.09 -10.13
C GLY A 186 -7.61 4.92 -11.62
N GLY A 187 -8.26 3.82 -12.00
CA GLY A 187 -8.54 3.45 -13.39
C GLY A 187 -8.08 2.04 -13.75
N ALA A 188 -8.10 1.69 -15.04
CA ALA A 188 -7.76 0.34 -15.50
C ALA A 188 -6.28 -0.01 -15.23
N LEU A 189 -6.02 -1.20 -14.68
CA LEU A 189 -4.67 -1.67 -14.37
C LEU A 189 -3.98 -2.18 -15.64
N ILE A 190 -2.77 -1.68 -15.92
CA ILE A 190 -1.99 -2.05 -17.09
C ILE A 190 -0.56 -2.35 -16.64
N ASN A 191 0.01 -3.50 -17.03
CA ASN A 191 1.42 -3.87 -16.77
C ASN A 191 1.79 -3.97 -15.27
N HIS A 192 0.90 -4.51 -14.44
CA HIS A 192 1.14 -4.75 -13.01
C HIS A 192 1.47 -6.21 -12.73
N ILE A 193 2.50 -6.44 -11.90
CA ILE A 193 2.94 -7.77 -11.48
C ILE A 193 2.90 -7.83 -9.95
N SER A 194 2.19 -8.80 -9.38
CA SER A 194 2.19 -9.03 -7.92
C SER A 194 2.61 -10.46 -7.59
N ARG A 195 3.43 -10.59 -6.54
CA ARG A 195 3.93 -11.86 -6.00
C ARG A 195 4.12 -11.80 -4.49
N ASN A 196 3.83 -12.91 -3.82
CA ASN A 196 4.17 -13.13 -2.41
C ASN A 196 3.63 -12.06 -1.45
N ASN A 197 2.56 -11.35 -1.78
CA ASN A 197 1.95 -10.41 -0.84
C ASN A 197 0.99 -11.14 0.10
N ILE A 198 0.76 -10.57 1.28
CA ILE A 198 -0.35 -10.93 2.16
C ILE A 198 -1.44 -9.87 2.03
N TRP A 199 -2.50 -10.22 1.29
CA TRP A 199 -3.73 -9.44 1.16
C TRP A 199 -4.76 -9.87 2.23
N HIS A 200 -4.44 -9.68 3.51
CA HIS A 200 -5.38 -9.89 4.62
C HIS A 200 -6.29 -8.67 4.73
N VAL A 201 -7.36 -8.66 3.93
CA VAL A 201 -8.33 -7.57 3.89
C VAL A 201 -9.33 -7.67 5.04
N PHE A 202 -9.86 -6.51 5.47
CA PHE A 202 -10.76 -6.39 6.62
C PHE A 202 -11.97 -7.32 6.55
N GLU A 203 -12.67 -7.32 5.42
CA GLU A 203 -13.83 -8.20 5.23
C GLU A 203 -13.48 -9.35 4.29
N LYS A 204 -13.92 -10.57 4.64
CA LYS A 204 -13.78 -11.75 3.76
C LYS A 204 -14.45 -11.54 2.38
N ASN A 205 -15.48 -10.69 2.32
CA ASN A 205 -16.14 -10.31 1.07
C ASN A 205 -15.51 -9.07 0.41
N GLY A 206 -14.47 -8.47 1.00
CA GLY A 206 -13.63 -7.45 0.40
C GLY A 206 -12.84 -7.97 -0.81
N TYR A 207 -11.99 -7.12 -1.39
CA TYR A 207 -11.22 -7.45 -2.59
C TYR A 207 -9.72 -7.47 -2.27
N SER A 208 -9.11 -8.64 -2.30
CA SER A 208 -7.65 -8.73 -2.26
C SER A 208 -7.04 -8.20 -3.56
N ILE A 209 -7.69 -8.47 -4.71
CA ILE A 209 -7.34 -7.88 -6.01
C ILE A 209 -8.64 -7.47 -6.72
N GLN A 210 -8.70 -6.22 -7.18
CA GLN A 210 -9.82 -5.67 -7.93
C GLN A 210 -9.32 -5.12 -9.26
N GLU A 211 -9.28 -5.98 -10.29
CA GLU A 211 -9.06 -5.60 -11.68
C GLU A 211 -10.41 -5.48 -12.40
N ARG A 212 -10.88 -4.25 -12.61
CA ARG A 212 -12.13 -3.92 -13.31
C ARG A 212 -11.87 -2.96 -14.47
N GLY A 213 -12.56 -3.21 -15.58
CA GLY A 213 -12.60 -2.31 -16.73
C GLY A 213 -11.91 -2.90 -17.97
N ASP A 214 -12.49 -2.61 -19.13
CA ASP A 214 -12.15 -3.27 -20.40
C ASP A 214 -10.75 -2.95 -20.91
N LEU A 215 -10.10 -1.92 -20.36
CA LEU A 215 -8.74 -1.53 -20.71
C LEU A 215 -7.67 -2.27 -19.89
N CYS A 216 -8.05 -3.08 -18.89
CA CYS A 216 -7.08 -3.83 -18.09
C CYS A 216 -6.38 -4.90 -18.93
N ARG A 217 -5.04 -4.92 -18.91
CA ARG A 217 -4.23 -5.84 -19.72
C ARG A 217 -2.80 -5.95 -19.22
N ASP A 218 -2.11 -6.98 -19.68
CA ASP A 218 -0.68 -7.22 -19.39
C ASP A 218 -0.35 -7.33 -17.89
N ASN A 219 -1.35 -7.66 -17.06
CA ASN A 219 -1.18 -7.86 -15.63
C ASN A 219 -0.94 -9.33 -15.31
N ASP A 220 -0.12 -9.59 -14.29
CA ASP A 220 0.20 -10.92 -13.82
C ASP A 220 0.28 -10.94 -12.28
N TYR A 221 -0.76 -11.48 -11.64
CA TYR A 221 -0.82 -11.65 -10.20
C TYR A 221 -0.76 -13.13 -9.85
N ASN A 222 0.18 -13.55 -9.00
CA ASN A 222 0.36 -14.95 -8.63
C ASN A 222 1.04 -15.10 -7.26
N PHE A 223 0.99 -16.28 -6.65
CA PHE A 223 1.68 -16.60 -5.38
C PHE A 223 1.37 -15.67 -4.19
N ASP A 224 0.31 -14.86 -4.25
CA ASP A 224 -0.12 -14.06 -3.11
C ASP A 224 -0.93 -14.92 -2.13
N LEU A 225 -0.82 -14.62 -0.84
CA LEU A 225 -1.75 -15.09 0.19
C LEU A 225 -2.89 -14.09 0.33
N TYR A 226 -4.13 -14.52 0.18
CA TYR A 226 -5.27 -13.59 0.15
C TYR A 226 -6.51 -14.11 0.89
N SER A 227 -7.11 -13.25 1.72
CA SER A 227 -8.33 -13.61 2.48
C SER A 227 -9.63 -13.23 1.75
N GLY A 228 -9.57 -12.30 0.81
CA GLY A 228 -10.72 -11.70 0.12
C GLY A 228 -11.02 -12.30 -1.26
N ARG A 229 -11.80 -11.55 -2.05
CA ARG A 229 -12.12 -11.86 -3.45
C ARG A 229 -11.05 -11.36 -4.40
N ILE A 230 -11.00 -12.01 -5.57
CA ILE A 230 -10.22 -11.57 -6.72
C ILE A 230 -11.18 -11.38 -7.89
N ILE A 231 -11.05 -10.25 -8.57
CA ILE A 231 -11.75 -9.96 -9.81
C ILE A 231 -10.71 -9.58 -10.88
N PRO A 232 -10.82 -10.13 -12.10
CA PRO A 232 -11.76 -11.19 -12.50
C PRO A 232 -11.39 -12.53 -11.84
N THR A 233 -12.40 -13.34 -11.54
CA THR A 233 -12.22 -14.67 -10.95
C THR A 233 -11.51 -15.60 -11.93
N ASP A 234 -10.65 -16.49 -11.42
CA ASP A 234 -9.90 -17.51 -12.17
C ASP A 234 -8.91 -17.03 -13.25
N LYS A 235 -8.74 -15.71 -13.45
CA LYS A 235 -7.73 -15.16 -14.37
C LYS A 235 -6.33 -15.14 -13.75
N HIS A 236 -6.26 -14.96 -12.43
CA HIS A 236 -5.04 -14.71 -11.68
C HIS A 236 -4.90 -15.67 -10.49
N GLN A 237 -3.75 -15.65 -9.82
CA GLN A 237 -3.47 -16.43 -8.62
C GLN A 237 -3.57 -17.94 -8.81
N LYS A 238 -3.07 -18.46 -9.95
CA LYS A 238 -3.01 -19.92 -10.22
C LYS A 238 -2.28 -20.69 -9.10
N ASN A 239 -1.25 -20.08 -8.52
CA ASN A 239 -0.46 -20.59 -7.40
C ASN A 239 -0.67 -19.75 -6.12
N GLY A 240 -1.66 -18.86 -6.10
CA GLY A 240 -1.97 -18.08 -4.90
C GLY A 240 -2.72 -18.92 -3.86
N ILE A 241 -2.67 -18.49 -2.60
CA ILE A 241 -3.26 -19.20 -1.47
C ILE A 241 -4.45 -18.40 -0.95
N LYS A 242 -5.67 -18.91 -1.14
CA LYS A 242 -6.88 -18.29 -0.58
C LYS A 242 -7.10 -18.72 0.87
N ALA A 243 -6.56 -17.96 1.82
CA ALA A 243 -6.74 -18.21 3.25
C ALA A 243 -6.48 -16.95 4.09
N THR A 244 -6.88 -16.98 5.36
CA THR A 244 -6.52 -15.96 6.33
C THR A 244 -5.15 -16.30 6.92
N PRO A 245 -4.17 -15.38 6.94
CA PRO A 245 -2.88 -15.62 7.58
C PRO A 245 -3.03 -15.77 9.10
N ALA A 246 -2.21 -16.63 9.69
CA ALA A 246 -1.97 -16.69 11.12
C ALA A 246 -0.57 -16.14 11.41
N TYR A 247 -0.48 -15.09 12.21
CA TYR A 247 0.81 -14.52 12.62
C TYR A 247 1.33 -15.21 13.87
N ASP A 248 2.65 -15.31 14.02
CA ASP A 248 3.28 -15.85 15.22
C ASP A 248 2.89 -15.00 16.44
N PRO A 249 2.27 -15.58 17.49
CA PRO A 249 1.91 -14.84 18.69
C PRO A 249 3.12 -14.31 19.48
N GLN A 250 4.34 -14.80 19.19
CA GLN A 250 5.58 -14.35 19.81
C GLN A 250 6.23 -13.15 19.10
N ASN A 251 5.63 -12.67 18.00
CA ASN A 251 6.12 -11.48 17.28
C ASN A 251 6.28 -10.29 18.24
N LYS A 252 7.48 -9.71 18.23
CA LYS A 252 7.81 -8.45 18.91
C LYS A 252 7.60 -7.26 17.96
N PRO A 253 7.65 -6.00 18.45
CA PRO A 253 7.62 -4.83 17.56
C PRO A 253 8.63 -4.96 16.40
N GLY A 254 8.17 -4.69 15.18
CA GLY A 254 8.96 -4.86 13.95
C GLY A 254 8.98 -6.29 13.40
N GLN A 255 8.40 -7.27 14.10
CA GLN A 255 8.26 -8.63 13.62
C GLN A 255 6.83 -8.90 13.17
N TYR A 256 6.70 -9.54 12.01
CA TYR A 256 5.41 -9.88 11.40
C TYR A 256 5.44 -11.30 10.82
N ALA A 257 6.22 -12.19 11.45
CA ALA A 257 6.37 -13.56 10.99
C ALA A 257 5.02 -14.27 10.98
N LEU A 258 4.80 -15.08 9.95
CA LEU A 258 3.72 -16.05 9.94
C LEU A 258 4.03 -17.16 10.97
N ALA A 259 2.99 -17.71 11.59
CA ALA A 259 3.15 -18.92 12.38
C ALA A 259 3.59 -20.08 11.45
N PRO A 260 4.40 -21.05 11.92
CA PRO A 260 4.90 -22.14 11.06
C PRO A 260 3.83 -23.00 10.37
N ASN A 261 2.60 -23.01 10.88
CA ASN A 261 1.46 -23.69 10.30
C ASN A 261 0.52 -22.76 9.50
N SER A 262 0.86 -21.48 9.37
CA SER A 262 0.07 -20.52 8.61
C SER A 262 0.17 -20.82 7.12
N PRO A 263 -0.93 -20.66 6.37
CA PRO A 263 -0.82 -20.51 4.93
C PRO A 263 0.11 -19.34 4.61
N GLY A 264 1.05 -19.54 3.67
CA GLY A 264 2.04 -18.53 3.30
C GLY A 264 3.41 -18.66 3.95
N PHE A 265 3.57 -19.50 5.00
CA PHE A 265 4.88 -19.85 5.56
C PHE A 265 5.60 -20.82 4.61
N ASP A 266 6.87 -20.58 4.27
CA ASP A 266 7.66 -21.35 3.30
C ASP A 266 6.92 -21.60 1.96
N ALA A 267 6.19 -20.60 1.44
CA ALA A 267 5.26 -20.81 0.32
C ALA A 267 5.36 -19.77 -0.82
N GLY A 268 6.22 -18.78 -0.69
CA GLY A 268 6.46 -17.76 -1.69
C GLY A 268 7.27 -18.25 -2.88
N GLU A 269 7.13 -17.57 -4.01
CA GLU A 269 7.97 -17.73 -5.19
C GLU A 269 9.36 -17.10 -4.94
N ILE A 270 10.42 -17.74 -5.42
CA ILE A 270 11.75 -17.12 -5.42
C ILE A 270 11.77 -16.01 -6.48
N ILE A 271 12.03 -14.78 -6.05
CA ILE A 271 12.10 -13.60 -6.90
C ILE A 271 13.53 -13.05 -6.78
N PRO A 272 14.36 -13.21 -7.83
CA PRO A 272 15.76 -12.79 -7.78
C PRO A 272 15.91 -11.34 -7.34
N ASN A 273 16.82 -11.09 -6.39
CA ASN A 273 17.12 -9.80 -5.78
C ASN A 273 16.10 -9.26 -4.77
N PHE A 274 14.96 -9.94 -4.53
CA PHE A 274 13.94 -9.49 -3.57
C PHE A 274 13.82 -10.37 -2.33
N ASN A 275 14.16 -11.65 -2.46
CA ASN A 275 14.01 -12.61 -1.38
C ASN A 275 15.08 -13.71 -1.38
N ASP A 276 16.29 -13.43 -1.89
CA ASP A 276 17.36 -14.43 -2.02
C ASP A 276 17.82 -15.05 -0.68
N ASN A 277 17.57 -14.36 0.44
CA ASN A 277 18.01 -14.75 1.78
C ASN A 277 16.85 -15.34 2.62
N PHE A 278 16.04 -16.21 2.03
CA PHE A 278 14.98 -16.89 2.78
C PHE A 278 15.51 -18.05 3.61
N ASN A 279 14.77 -18.41 4.66
CA ASN A 279 15.08 -19.56 5.49
C ASN A 279 14.32 -20.78 4.96
N ASN A 280 14.85 -21.98 5.21
CA ASN A 280 14.17 -23.25 4.88
C ASN A 280 13.92 -23.47 3.36
N LYS A 281 12.68 -23.79 2.97
CA LYS A 281 12.35 -24.38 1.65
C LYS A 281 12.00 -23.35 0.58
N ALA A 282 11.41 -22.23 0.98
CA ALA A 282 10.96 -21.15 0.11
C ALA A 282 10.76 -19.89 0.97
N PRO A 283 10.75 -18.69 0.38
CA PRO A 283 10.47 -17.46 1.12
C PRO A 283 9.05 -17.45 1.70
N ASP A 284 8.87 -16.80 2.85
CA ASP A 284 7.54 -16.52 3.38
C ASP A 284 6.82 -15.48 2.50
N THR A 285 5.51 -15.65 2.31
CA THR A 285 4.69 -14.55 1.79
C THR A 285 4.64 -13.40 2.79
N GLY A 286 4.54 -12.18 2.28
CA GLY A 286 4.48 -10.96 3.07
C GLY A 286 5.84 -10.31 3.30
N ALA A 287 5.84 -9.24 4.07
CA ALA A 287 6.98 -8.36 4.27
C ALA A 287 8.10 -8.96 5.11
N TYR A 288 7.78 -9.94 5.94
CA TYR A 288 8.65 -10.47 6.97
C TYR A 288 8.94 -11.95 6.73
N GLU A 289 10.22 -12.30 6.73
CA GLU A 289 10.70 -13.67 6.68
C GLU A 289 10.89 -14.19 8.12
N ALA A 290 10.33 -15.34 8.46
CA ALA A 290 10.48 -15.88 9.80
C ALA A 290 11.95 -16.06 10.20
N SER A 291 12.24 -15.83 11.48
CA SER A 291 13.60 -15.93 12.05
C SER A 291 14.65 -14.96 11.48
N THR A 292 14.28 -13.95 10.69
CA THR A 292 15.19 -12.84 10.34
C THR A 292 15.16 -11.72 11.37
N LEU A 293 16.01 -10.70 11.18
CA LEU A 293 16.00 -9.48 11.99
C LEU A 293 14.65 -8.73 11.89
N PRO A 294 14.20 -8.07 12.98
CA PRO A 294 13.00 -7.22 12.95
C PRO A 294 13.09 -6.14 11.88
N LEU A 295 11.99 -5.90 11.15
CA LEU A 295 11.87 -4.75 10.26
C LEU A 295 11.94 -3.46 11.08
N GLN A 296 12.61 -2.46 10.51
CA GLN A 296 12.86 -1.20 11.17
C GLN A 296 12.15 -0.07 10.44
N PHE A 297 11.41 0.74 11.20
CA PHE A 297 10.65 1.87 10.69
C PHE A 297 10.95 3.13 11.49
N GLY A 298 10.93 4.26 10.81
CA GLY A 298 11.03 5.55 11.45
C GLY A 298 12.45 5.93 11.86
N VAL A 299 12.55 6.94 12.72
CA VAL A 299 13.83 7.60 13.08
C VAL A 299 14.87 6.67 13.70
N ASN A 300 14.46 5.54 14.27
CA ASN A 300 15.38 4.59 14.87
C ASN A 300 15.89 3.55 13.87
N ALA A 301 15.33 3.48 12.66
CA ALA A 301 15.75 2.52 11.65
C ALA A 301 17.15 2.77 11.10
N CYS A 302 17.68 4.00 11.25
CA CYS A 302 19.06 4.30 10.92
C CYS A 302 20.09 3.73 11.93
N LEU A 303 19.63 3.29 13.10
CA LEU A 303 20.48 2.75 14.18
C LEU A 303 20.61 1.23 14.13
N ALA A 304 19.84 0.57 13.27
CA ALA A 304 19.94 -0.86 13.11
C ALA A 304 21.22 -1.20 12.34
N GLU A 305 22.01 -2.12 12.89
CA GLU A 305 23.15 -2.69 12.19
C GLU A 305 22.64 -3.43 10.94
N PRO A 306 23.30 -3.27 9.77
CA PRO A 306 22.90 -3.91 8.52
C PRO A 306 22.95 -5.44 8.56
#